data_AF-A0A840CDG7-F1
#
_entry.id   AF-A0A840CDG7-F1
#
_cell.length_a   1.000
_cell.length_b   1.000
_cell.length_c   1.000
_cell.angle_alpha   90.00
_cell.angle_beta   90.00
_cell.angle_gamma   90.00
#
_symmetry.space_group_name_H-M   'P 1'
#
loop_
_entity.id
_entity.type
_entity.pdbx_description
1 polymer ?
#
loop_
_entity_poly.entity_id
_entity_poly.type
_entity_poly.pdbx_seq_one_letter_code
_entity_poly.pdbx_strand_id
1 'polypeptide(L)' 'ARTNPAIPITCVPDAGHMIPWDNEKGFFRVLSPILAPYLPTAAHQQK' A
#
# COMPACT_ATOMS: atom_id res chain seq x y z
N ALA A 1 23.51 -0.65 4.48
CA ALA A 1 22.53 -0.56 5.59
C ALA A 1 21.42 0.43 5.20
N ARG A 2 20.22 0.38 5.81
CA ARG A 2 19.13 1.34 5.52
C ARG A 2 19.52 2.74 6.00
N THR A 3 19.42 3.75 5.14
CA THR A 3 19.81 5.14 5.46
C THR A 3 18.84 5.84 6.41
N ASN A 4 17.56 5.44 6.41
CA ASN A 4 16.56 5.93 7.37
C ASN A 4 15.66 4.77 7.85
N PRO A 5 15.83 4.29 9.09
CA PRO A 5 15.01 3.22 9.65
C PRO A 5 13.54 3.58 9.86
N ALA A 6 13.19 4.87 9.94
CA ALA A 6 11.82 5.32 10.15
C ALA A 6 10.94 5.19 8.89
N ILE A 7 11.53 4.96 7.71
CA ILE A 7 10.77 4.71 6.49
C ILE A 7 10.45 3.21 6.42
N PRO A 8 9.18 2.80 6.55
CA PRO A 8 8.80 1.40 6.41
C PRO A 8 9.03 0.94 4.97
N ILE A 9 9.64 -0.25 4.83
CA ILE A 9 9.84 -0.91 3.54
C ILE A 9 8.94 -2.14 3.53
N THR A 10 8.16 -2.30 2.46
CA THR A 10 7.30 -3.46 2.21
C THR A 10 7.62 -4.05 0.84
N CYS A 11 7.11 -5.25 0.55
CA CYS A 11 7.25 -5.90 -0.75
C CYS A 11 5.90 -6.46 -1.22
N VAL A 12 5.77 -6.65 -2.54
CA VAL A 12 4.70 -7.45 -3.13
C VAL A 12 5.29 -8.86 -3.35
N PRO A 13 4.86 -9.89 -2.59
CA PRO A 13 5.37 -11.24 -2.77
C PRO A 13 5.17 -11.72 -4.21
N ASP A 14 6.13 -12.50 -4.69
CA ASP A 14 6.11 -13.15 -6.01
C ASP A 14 6.06 -12.19 -7.22
N ALA A 15 6.26 -10.88 -7.01
CA ALA A 15 6.36 -9.90 -8.08
C ALA A 15 7.82 -9.69 -8.54
N GLY A 16 8.00 -9.54 -9.85
CA GLY A 16 9.22 -9.09 -10.50
C GLY A 16 9.47 -7.59 -10.35
N HIS A 17 10.36 -7.06 -11.19
CA HIS A 17 10.81 -5.66 -11.08
C HIS A 17 9.70 -4.64 -11.41
N MET A 18 8.74 -5.01 -12.25
CA MET A 18 7.79 -4.07 -12.84
C MET A 18 6.49 -3.99 -12.03
N ILE A 19 6.51 -3.47 -10.81
CA ILE A 19 5.29 -3.20 -10.04
C ILE A 19 4.73 -1.82 -10.42
N PRO A 20 3.41 -1.65 -10.64
CA PRO A 20 2.33 -2.64 -10.47
C PRO A 20 2.08 -3.58 -11.67
N TRP A 21 2.72 -3.40 -12.83
CA TRP A 21 2.42 -4.15 -14.06
C TRP A 21 2.56 -5.67 -13.97
N ASP A 22 3.48 -6.17 -13.16
CA ASP A 22 3.76 -7.61 -12.99
C ASP A 22 2.76 -8.29 -12.06
N ASN A 23 2.30 -7.57 -11.02
CA ASN A 23 1.34 -8.09 -10.04
C ASN A 23 0.48 -6.96 -9.45
N GLU A 24 -0.47 -6.47 -10.24
CA GLU A 24 -1.36 -5.36 -9.86
C GLU A 24 -2.21 -5.72 -8.62
N LYS A 25 -2.75 -6.94 -8.56
CA LYS A 25 -3.56 -7.40 -7.42
C LYS A 25 -2.76 -7.45 -6.13
N GLY A 26 -1.53 -7.98 -6.19
CA GLY A 26 -0.61 -8.01 -5.07
C GLY A 26 -0.21 -6.61 -4.62
N PHE A 27 0.03 -5.70 -5.57
CA PHE A 27 0.30 -4.30 -5.29
C PHE A 27 -0.82 -3.65 -4.48
N PHE A 28 -2.07 -3.72 -4.93
CA PHE A 28 -3.19 -3.14 -4.19
C PHE A 28 -3.44 -3.83 -2.85
N ARG A 29 -3.25 -5.15 -2.76
CA ARG A 29 -3.34 -5.87 -1.47
C ARG A 29 -2.38 -5.33 -0.42
N VAL A 30 -1.16 -4.95 -0.82
CA VAL A 30 -0.15 -4.37 0.09
C VAL A 30 -0.40 -2.88 0.31
N LEU A 31 -0.82 -2.14 -0.73
CA LEU A 31 -1.03 -0.71 -0.67
C LEU A 31 -2.25 -0.31 0.18
N SER A 32 -3.37 -1.04 0.09
CA SER A 32 -4.61 -0.72 0.79
C SER A 32 -4.45 -0.49 2.30
N PRO A 33 -3.83 -1.39 3.08
CA PRO A 33 -3.63 -1.16 4.52
C PRO A 33 -2.67 -0.01 4.83
N ILE A 34 -1.75 0.34 3.91
CA ILE A 34 -0.83 1.48 4.07
C ILE A 34 -1.59 2.80 3.91
N LEU A 35 -2.52 2.86 2.96
CA LEU A 35 -3.32 4.05 2.70
C LEU A 35 -4.51 4.20 3.65
N ALA A 36 -5.06 3.10 4.16
CA ALA A 36 -6.26 3.09 4.99
C ALA A 36 -6.28 4.14 6.14
N PRO A 37 -5.18 4.37 6.89
CA PRO A 37 -5.15 5.39 7.95
C PRO A 37 -5.28 6.84 7.45
N TYR A 38 -5.05 7.10 6.17
CA TYR A 38 -5.05 8.43 5.55
C TYR A 38 -6.28 8.69 4.69
N LEU A 39 -7.10 7.66 4.44
CA LEU A 39 -8.34 7.84 3.70
C LEU A 39 -9.36 8.49 4.62
N PRO A 40 -10.11 9.49 4.13
CA PRO A 40 -11.22 10.03 4.90
C PRO A 40 -12.20 8.90 5.17
N THR A 41 -12.49 8.63 6.45
CA THR A 41 -13.64 7.82 6.82
C THR A 41 -14.84 8.52 6.22
N ALA A 42 -15.56 7.86 5.31
CA ALA A 42 -16.77 8.42 4.74
C ALA A 42 -17.68 8.82 5.92
N ALA A 43 -17.80 10.14 6.15
CA ALA A 43 -18.73 10.65 7.13
C ALA A 43 -20.10 10.14 6.70
N HIS A 44 -20.73 9.38 7.58
CA HIS A 44 -22.12 8.95 7.47
C HIS A 44 -22.96 10.20 7.15
N GLN A 45 -23.29 10.43 5.87
CA GLN A 45 -24.36 11.38 5.55
C GLN A 45 -25.65 10.68 5.95
N GLN A 46 -26.01 10.81 7.22
CA GLN A 46 -27.39 10.76 7.62
C GLN A 46 -28.04 12.04 7.09
N LYS A 47 -28.82 11.89 6.02
CA LYS A 47 -29.97 12.74 5.77
C LYS A 47 -31.10 11.91 5.19
#